data_AF-A0A497GHE8-F1
#
_entry.id   AF-A0A497GHE8-F1
#
_cell.length_a   1.000
_cell.length_b   1.000
_cell.length_c   1.000
_cell.angle_alpha   90.00
_cell.angle_beta   90.00
_cell.angle_gamma   90.00
#
_symmetry.space_group_name_H-M   'P 1'
#
loop_
_entity.id
_entity.type
_entity.pdbx_description
1 polymer ?
#
loop_
_entity_poly.entity_id
_entity_poly.type
_entity_poly.pdbx_seq_one_letter_code
_entity_poly.pdbx_strand_id
1 'polypeptide(L)'
;TLLIPSIVITEYIKIAGRRIGKDSANIKLRHWINAGAKVIDLTEEIAFKAGDLALKHPQIPLADIIIATIAHLHNAKVITDDKHFDKLGVKTIWYKTTK
;
A
#
# COMPACT_ATOMS: atom_id res chain seq x y z
N THR A 1 7.43 -6.20 -10.87
CA THR A 1 7.46 -6.81 -9.52
C THR A 1 6.38 -6.18 -8.67
N LEU A 2 5.63 -6.98 -7.90
CA LEU A 2 4.65 -6.47 -6.94
C LEU A 2 5.38 -5.96 -5.69
N LEU A 3 5.06 -4.75 -5.25
CA LEU A 3 5.57 -4.16 -4.01
C LEU A 3 4.45 -4.15 -2.96
N ILE A 4 4.78 -4.56 -1.74
CA ILE A 4 3.87 -4.55 -0.60
C ILE A 4 4.49 -3.65 0.47
N PRO A 5 4.07 -2.37 0.57
CA PRO A 5 4.41 -1.55 1.72
C PRO A 5 4.07 -2.28 3.02
N SER A 6 4.96 -2.28 4.01
CA SER A 6 4.71 -3.00 5.27
C SER A 6 3.45 -2.50 5.98
N ILE A 7 3.06 -1.23 5.80
CA ILE A 7 1.78 -0.69 6.29
C ILE A 7 0.55 -1.36 5.67
N VAL A 8 0.65 -1.84 4.41
CA VAL A 8 -0.44 -2.58 3.74
C VAL A 8 -0.64 -3.95 4.38
N ILE A 9 0.41 -4.57 4.93
CA ILE A 9 0.28 -5.84 5.68
C ILE A 9 -0.65 -5.63 6.88
N THR A 10 -0.44 -4.55 7.64
CA THR A 10 -1.26 -4.18 8.80
C THR A 10 -2.72 -3.94 8.40
N GLU A 11 -2.96 -3.08 7.40
CA GLU A 11 -4.33 -2.78 6.94
C GLU A 11 -5.02 -4.00 6.32
N TYR A 12 -4.29 -4.83 5.57
CA TYR A 12 -4.83 -6.05 4.98
C TYR A 12 -5.27 -7.05 6.05
N ILE A 13 -4.44 -7.32 7.07
CA ILE A 13 -4.82 -8.22 8.16
C ILE A 13 -6.04 -7.67 8.93
N LYS A 14 -6.06 -6.37 9.21
CA LYS A 14 -7.19 -5.71 9.90
C LYS A 14 -8.49 -5.79 9.12
N ILE A 15 -8.47 -5.55 7.81
CA ILE A 15 -9.67 -5.48 6.97
C ILE A 15 -10.06 -6.85 6.44
N ALA A 16 -9.15 -7.54 5.74
CA ALA A 16 -9.42 -8.85 5.18
C ALA A 16 -9.57 -9.90 6.28
N GLY A 17 -8.75 -9.85 7.34
CA GLY A 17 -8.84 -10.80 8.45
C GLY A 17 -10.19 -10.80 9.16
N ARG A 18 -10.91 -9.67 9.22
CA ARG A 18 -12.30 -9.60 9.70
C ARG A 18 -13.29 -10.35 8.81
N ARG A 19 -12.99 -10.49 7.52
CA ARG A 19 -13.88 -11.11 6.52
C ARG A 19 -13.55 -12.58 6.28
N ILE A 20 -12.26 -12.93 6.23
CA ILE A 20 -11.78 -14.26 5.85
C ILE A 20 -11.06 -15.02 6.97
N GLY A 21 -10.92 -14.40 8.15
CA GLY A 21 -10.15 -14.93 9.28
C GLY A 21 -8.68 -14.50 9.24
N LYS A 22 -8.09 -14.33 10.44
CA LYS A 22 -6.69 -13.93 10.62
C LYS A 22 -5.72 -14.85 9.89
N ASP A 23 -5.86 -16.17 10.04
CA ASP A 23 -4.91 -17.13 9.49
C ASP A 23 -4.98 -17.15 7.95
N SER A 24 -6.20 -17.11 7.39
CA SER A 24 -6.40 -17.00 5.94
C SER A 24 -5.78 -15.73 5.35
N ALA A 25 -5.90 -14.59 6.03
CA ALA A 25 -5.27 -13.35 5.60
C ALA A 25 -3.72 -13.45 5.63
N ASN A 26 -3.17 -14.06 6.68
CA ASN A 26 -1.72 -14.31 6.78
C ASN A 26 -1.23 -15.26 5.68
N ILE A 27 -1.95 -16.36 5.42
CA ILE A 27 -1.60 -17.32 4.36
C ILE A 27 -1.59 -16.63 3.00
N LYS A 28 -2.57 -15.77 2.68
CA LYS A 28 -2.59 -15.01 1.41
C LYS A 28 -1.39 -14.07 1.27
N LEU A 29 -1.06 -13.31 2.31
CA LEU A 29 0.11 -12.42 2.30
C LEU A 29 1.41 -13.21 2.09
N ARG A 30 1.59 -14.31 2.84
CA ARG A 30 2.75 -15.20 2.71
C ARG A 30 2.83 -15.80 1.31
N HIS A 31 1.70 -16.20 0.73
CA HIS A 31 1.65 -16.71 -0.63
C HIS A 31 2.15 -15.66 -1.65
N TRP A 32 1.71 -14.40 -1.57
CA TRP A 32 2.21 -13.35 -2.46
C TRP A 32 3.70 -13.08 -2.30
N ILE A 33 4.18 -13.04 -1.05
CA ILE A 33 5.61 -12.84 -0.75
C ILE A 33 6.44 -13.99 -1.32
N ASN A 34 6.02 -15.24 -1.09
CA ASN A 34 6.70 -16.43 -1.62
C ASN A 34 6.65 -16.50 -3.16
N ALA A 35 5.61 -15.94 -3.78
CA ALA A 35 5.51 -15.79 -5.23
C ALA A 35 6.35 -14.63 -5.81
N GLY A 36 7.15 -13.94 -5.00
CA GLY A 36 8.10 -12.93 -5.44
C GLY A 36 7.66 -11.47 -5.23
N ALA A 37 6.56 -11.23 -4.50
CA ALA A 37 6.24 -9.88 -4.05
C ALA A 37 7.30 -9.39 -3.05
N LYS A 38 7.75 -8.14 -3.22
CA LYS A 38 8.74 -7.53 -2.33
C LYS A 38 8.05 -6.72 -1.24
N VAL A 39 8.32 -7.04 0.02
CA VAL A 39 7.90 -6.19 1.13
C VAL A 39 8.82 -4.96 1.18
N ILE A 40 8.23 -3.77 1.27
CA ILE A 40 8.95 -2.51 1.43
C ILE A 40 8.70 -2.02 2.85
N ASP A 41 9.75 -2.06 3.67
CA ASP A 41 9.67 -1.63 5.07
C ASP A 41 9.50 -0.11 5.16
N LEU A 42 8.70 0.34 6.12
CA LEU A 42 8.63 1.75 6.51
C LEU A 42 9.92 2.10 7.27
N THR A 43 10.92 2.58 6.54
CA THR A 43 12.19 3.06 7.11
C THR A 43 12.03 4.49 7.65
N GLU A 44 13.03 4.95 8.41
CA GLU A 44 13.12 6.33 8.88
C GLU A 44 13.06 7.34 7.71
N GLU A 45 13.82 7.11 6.63
CA GLU A 45 13.81 7.97 5.45
C GLU A 45 12.41 8.08 4.81
N ILE A 46 11.70 6.95 4.70
CA ILE A 46 10.33 6.93 4.16
C ILE A 46 9.38 7.66 5.12
N ALA A 47 9.56 7.51 6.43
CA ALA A 47 8.74 8.18 7.44
C ALA A 47 8.89 9.71 7.38
N PHE A 48 10.11 10.24 7.26
CA PHE A 48 10.34 11.69 7.07
C PHE A 48 9.66 12.21 5.79
N LYS A 49 9.86 11.53 4.66
CA LYS A 49 9.23 11.91 3.38
C LYS A 49 7.70 11.83 3.43
N ALA A 50 7.15 10.83 4.11
CA ALA A 50 5.73 10.71 4.35
C ALA A 50 5.20 11.84 5.25
N GLY A 51 5.95 12.26 6.27
CA GLY A 51 5.61 13.41 7.11
C GLY A 51 5.49 14.70 6.28
N ASP A 52 6.48 14.98 5.43
CA ASP A 52 6.47 16.15 4.53
C ASP A 52 5.28 16.14 3.57
N LEU A 53 4.92 14.95 3.06
CA LEU A 53 3.76 14.78 2.19
C LEU A 53 2.45 14.96 2.98
N ALA A 54 2.35 14.40 4.19
CA ALA A 54 1.18 14.53 5.06
C ALA A 54 0.90 15.98 5.44
N LEU A 55 1.93 16.79 5.70
CA LEU A 55 1.79 18.22 5.98
C LEU A 55 1.10 18.99 4.84
N LYS A 56 1.33 18.58 3.59
CA LYS A 56 0.70 19.19 2.40
C LYS A 56 -0.73 18.68 2.17
N HIS A 57 -1.07 17.52 2.74
CA HIS A 57 -2.34 16.83 2.53
C HIS A 57 -2.93 16.33 3.88
N PRO A 58 -3.21 17.23 4.84
CA PRO A 58 -3.57 16.86 6.22
C PRO A 58 -4.88 16.06 6.35
N GLN A 59 -5.71 16.07 5.31
CA GLN A 59 -6.98 15.35 5.25
C GLN A 59 -6.86 13.91 4.74
N ILE A 60 -5.70 13.51 4.22
CA ILE A 60 -5.49 12.17 3.66
C ILE A 60 -4.96 11.23 4.77
N PRO A 61 -5.52 10.02 4.92
CA PRO A 61 -5.05 9.06 5.92
C PRO A 61 -3.55 8.76 5.81
N LEU A 62 -2.86 8.65 6.96
CA LEU A 62 -1.41 8.39 7.00
C LEU A 62 -1.00 7.13 6.25
N ALA A 63 -1.83 6.08 6.24
CA ALA A 63 -1.54 4.86 5.48
C ALA A 63 -1.44 5.15 3.97
N ASP A 64 -2.38 5.92 3.41
CA ASP A 64 -2.38 6.30 1.99
C ASP A 64 -1.19 7.21 1.66
N ILE A 65 -0.84 8.12 2.57
CA ILE A 65 0.37 8.95 2.45
C ILE A 65 1.63 8.08 2.38
N ILE A 66 1.79 7.11 3.29
CA ILE A 66 2.95 6.22 3.32
C ILE A 66 3.03 5.39 2.03
N ILE A 67 1.90 4.83 1.58
CA ILE A 67 1.82 4.06 0.34
C ILE A 67 2.21 4.93 -0.86
N ALA A 68 1.72 6.17 -0.92
CA ALA A 68 2.04 7.10 -2.00
C ALA A 68 3.52 7.49 -2.00
N THR A 69 4.11 7.77 -0.83
CA THR A 69 5.55 8.03 -0.71
C THR A 69 6.38 6.87 -1.25
N ILE A 70 6.04 5.63 -0.88
CA ILE A 70 6.71 4.43 -1.40
C ILE A 70 6.51 4.30 -2.91
N ALA A 71 5.29 4.56 -3.41
CA ALA A 71 5.02 4.51 -4.84
C ALA A 71 5.88 5.51 -5.62
N HIS A 72 6.04 6.74 -5.13
CA HIS A 72 6.90 7.76 -5.73
C HIS A 72 8.38 7.33 -5.74
N LEU A 73 8.90 6.84 -4.62
CA LEU A 73 10.31 6.41 -4.50
C LEU A 73 10.66 5.27 -5.46
N HIS A 74 9.70 4.40 -5.76
CA HIS A 74 9.89 3.26 -6.65
C HIS A 74 9.36 3.49 -8.07
N ASN A 75 8.89 4.71 -8.40
CA ASN A 75 8.20 5.01 -9.66
C ASN A 75 7.10 3.96 -9.99
N ALA A 76 6.39 3.53 -8.96
CA ALA A 76 5.39 2.47 -9.02
C ALA A 76 3.98 3.05 -9.22
N LYS A 77 3.08 2.20 -9.72
CA LYS A 77 1.64 2.48 -9.77
C LYS A 77 0.98 1.80 -8.58
N VAL A 78 -0.06 2.41 -8.02
CA VAL A 78 -0.85 1.82 -6.92
C VAL A 78 -2.06 1.11 -7.48
N ILE A 79 -2.29 -0.13 -7.03
CA ILE A 79 -3.49 -0.90 -7.41
C ILE A 79 -4.62 -0.50 -6.47
N THR A 80 -5.48 0.42 -6.89
CA THR A 80 -6.56 0.98 -6.07
C THR A 80 -7.57 1.74 -6.93
N ASP A 81 -8.80 1.86 -6.45
CA ASP A 81 -9.85 2.75 -6.93
C ASP A 81 -10.03 3.98 -6.02
N ASP A 82 -9.23 4.09 -4.95
CA ASP A 82 -9.26 5.21 -4.02
C ASP A 82 -8.70 6.51 -4.63
N LYS A 83 -9.53 7.56 -4.62
CA LYS A 83 -9.23 8.89 -5.17
C LYS A 83 -8.21 9.67 -4.34
N HIS A 84 -7.84 9.22 -3.14
CA HIS A 84 -6.76 9.85 -2.38
C HIS A 84 -5.45 9.88 -3.16
N PHE A 85 -5.15 8.81 -3.91
CA PHE A 85 -3.89 8.69 -4.66
C PHE A 85 -3.80 9.65 -5.85
N ASP A 86 -4.92 10.03 -6.45
CA ASP A 86 -4.97 11.06 -7.50
C ASP A 86 -4.50 12.42 -6.94
N LYS A 87 -4.94 12.77 -5.73
CA LYS A 87 -4.53 14.01 -5.04
C LYS A 87 -3.05 14.02 -4.64
N LEU A 88 -2.45 12.83 -4.52
CA LEU A 88 -1.04 12.64 -4.19
C LEU A 88 -0.15 12.51 -5.44
N GLY A 89 -0.72 12.67 -6.64
CA GLY A 89 0.01 12.59 -7.91
C GLY A 89 0.51 11.18 -8.24
N VAL A 90 -0.08 10.14 -7.65
CA VAL A 90 0.31 8.74 -7.87
C VAL A 90 -0.55 8.14 -8.97
N LYS A 91 0.07 7.46 -9.94
CA LYS A 91 -0.67 6.74 -10.98
C LYS A 91 -1.35 5.51 -10.38
N THR A 92 -2.66 5.38 -10.60
CA THR A 92 -3.43 4.22 -10.16
C THR A 92 -3.70 3.26 -11.32
N ILE A 93 -3.85 1.98 -11.01
CA ILE A 93 -4.33 0.95 -11.94
C ILE A 93 -5.37 0.08 -11.24
N TRP A 94 -6.27 -0.50 -12.02
CA TRP A 94 -7.18 -1.55 -11.54
C TRP A 94 -6.99 -2.78 -12.40
N TYR A 95 -6.93 -3.97 -11.79
CA TYR A 95 -7.03 -5.20 -12.56
C TYR A 95 -8.49 -5.34 -13.01
N LYS A 96 -8.76 -5.01 -14.28
CA LYS A 96 -9.96 -5.54 -14.92
C LYS A 96 -9.75 -7.04 -15.03
N THR A 97 -10.47 -7.81 -14.23
CA THR A 97 -10.59 -9.25 -14.46
C THR A 97 -11.26 -9.38 -15.83
N THR A 98 -10.49 -9.73 -16.87
CA THR A 98 -11.08 -10.33 -18.06
C THR A 98 -11.84 -11.56 -17.57
N LYS A 99 -13.18 -11.50 -17.70
CA LYS A 99 -14.06 -12.64 -17.49
C LYS A 99 -13.67 -13.79 -18.42
#